data_AF-A0A813ETJ3-F1
#
_entry.id   AF-A0A813ETJ3-F1
#
_cell.length_a   1.000
_cell.length_b   1.000
_cell.length_c   1.000
_cell.angle_alpha   90.00
_cell.angle_beta   90.00
_cell.angle_gamma   90.00
#
_symmetry.space_group_name_H-M   'P 1'
#
loop_
_entity.id
_entity.type
_entity.pdbx_description
1 polymer ?
#
loop_
_entity_poly.entity_id
_entity_poly.type
_entity_poly.pdbx_seq_one_letter_code
_entity_poly.pdbx_strand_id
1 'polypeptide(L)'
;MGQAIVAAELCGIKSVRFPAHISKNAYQRQDGLLDAPSEILLPGPDLHAGLTIPSQCPEGTQHNWYHNPCVNITAREYKRVMMEYVRPVLGADLSACMSNSTPIEEDLLTIHLRNDDIMQYVYMFWGQPPCSMYEKIILEEKFKKRSSRRSWWWAQGRVPASRGCAASRREQGLKIYEDFCALARARHLVLSFSSFSISAALLSKEVRTIYRRKDSDWEGRLRAIINCDVWPGVRMLEYGVRVQVGVGAKKDEGGAKLAREFLTTFPMEQIQGPFLFCAK
;
A
#
# COMPACT_ATOMS: atom_id res chain seq x y z
N MET A 1 -8.57 -5.76 9.09
CA MET A 1 -10.02 -5.68 8.82
C MET A 1 -10.37 -6.32 7.48
N GLY A 2 -10.04 -5.73 6.32
CA GLY A 2 -10.47 -6.25 5.01
C GLY A 2 -10.20 -7.74 4.75
N GLN A 3 -8.98 -8.22 4.98
CA GLN A 3 -8.64 -9.65 4.85
C GLN A 3 -9.46 -10.57 5.77
N ALA A 4 -9.76 -10.15 7.00
CA ALA A 4 -10.60 -10.95 7.91
C ALA A 4 -12.05 -11.04 7.39
N ILE A 5 -12.57 -9.96 6.80
CA ILE A 5 -13.91 -9.93 6.20
C ILE A 5 -13.97 -10.81 4.95
N VAL A 6 -12.99 -10.68 4.05
CA VAL A 6 -12.87 -11.56 2.87
C VAL A 6 -12.87 -13.04 3.29
N ALA A 7 -12.04 -13.40 4.27
CA ALA A 7 -11.99 -14.78 4.74
C ALA A 7 -13.33 -15.24 5.35
N ALA A 8 -13.98 -14.39 6.14
CA ALA A 8 -15.25 -14.71 6.76
C ALA A 8 -16.38 -14.91 5.73
N GLU A 9 -16.47 -14.04 4.72
CA GLU A 9 -17.41 -14.19 3.60
C GLU A 9 -17.19 -15.50 2.83
N LEU A 10 -15.94 -15.81 2.47
CA LEU A 10 -15.61 -17.06 1.77
C LEU A 10 -15.95 -18.32 2.58
N CYS A 11 -15.88 -18.23 3.91
CA CYS A 11 -16.21 -19.32 4.82
C CYS A 11 -17.69 -19.34 5.25
N GLY A 12 -18.56 -18.47 4.70
CA GLY A 12 -19.97 -18.38 5.06
C GLY A 12 -20.22 -17.95 6.51
N ILE A 13 -19.26 -17.24 7.11
CA ILE A 13 -19.35 -16.72 8.48
C ILE A 13 -20.20 -15.44 8.47
N LYS A 14 -21.18 -15.36 9.38
CA LYS A 14 -22.18 -14.28 9.41
C LYS A 14 -21.72 -12.99 10.08
N SER A 15 -20.59 -13.01 10.80
CA SER A 15 -20.04 -11.81 11.42
C SER A 15 -18.55 -11.91 11.69
N VAL A 16 -17.88 -10.75 11.71
CA VAL A 16 -16.46 -10.63 12.11
C VAL A 16 -16.38 -9.73 13.33
N ARG A 17 -15.81 -10.27 14.41
CA ARG A 17 -15.54 -9.52 15.63
C ARG A 17 -14.13 -8.98 15.63
N PHE A 18 -14.00 -7.70 15.95
CA PHE A 18 -12.70 -7.04 16.07
C PHE A 18 -12.38 -6.85 17.56
N PRO A 19 -11.14 -7.10 17.99
CA PRO A 19 -10.74 -6.73 19.33
C PRO A 19 -10.90 -5.22 19.50
N ALA A 20 -11.17 -4.77 20.73
CA ALA A 20 -11.15 -3.35 21.04
C ALA A 20 -9.84 -2.75 20.52
N HIS A 21 -9.91 -1.61 19.81
CA HIS A 21 -8.73 -0.96 19.24
C HIS A 21 -7.69 -0.75 20.34
N ILE A 22 -6.58 -1.51 20.27
CA ILE A 22 -5.56 -1.51 21.31
C ILE A 22 -4.73 -0.24 21.14
N SER A 23 -5.12 0.83 21.83
CA SER A 23 -4.40 2.12 21.81
C SER A 23 -3.09 2.12 22.62
N LYS A 24 -2.71 0.98 23.22
CA LYS A 24 -1.59 0.90 24.18
C LYS A 24 -0.21 1.00 23.51
N ASN A 25 -0.07 0.60 22.25
CA ASN A 25 1.20 0.69 21.53
C ASN A 25 1.19 1.90 20.60
N ALA A 26 2.20 2.77 20.70
CA ALA A 26 2.33 3.96 19.86
C ALA A 26 2.31 3.63 18.34
N TYR A 27 2.85 2.47 17.95
CA TYR A 27 2.85 1.98 16.56
C TYR A 27 1.45 1.60 16.05
N GLN A 28 0.46 1.45 16.93
CA GLN A 28 -0.91 1.07 16.61
C GLN A 28 -1.92 2.22 16.81
N ARG A 29 -1.45 3.45 17.09
CA ARG A 29 -2.33 4.61 17.13
C ARG A 29 -2.85 4.91 15.73
N GLN A 30 -4.02 4.37 15.44
CA GLN A 30 -4.77 4.56 14.20
C GLN A 30 -5.82 5.68 14.36
N ASP A 31 -5.51 6.66 15.22
CA ASP A 31 -6.44 7.72 15.59
C ASP A 31 -6.96 8.44 14.33
N GLY A 32 -8.28 8.47 14.18
CA GLY A 32 -8.97 9.07 13.04
C GLY A 32 -8.98 8.25 11.74
N LEU A 33 -8.39 7.04 11.70
CA LEU A 33 -8.50 6.16 10.52
C LEU A 33 -9.81 5.38 10.49
N LEU A 34 -10.18 4.73 11.58
CA LEU A 34 -11.32 3.82 11.66
C LEU A 34 -12.09 4.06 12.96
N ASP A 35 -13.41 4.16 12.85
CA ASP A 35 -14.37 4.08 13.95
C ASP A 35 -15.03 2.69 13.90
N ALA A 36 -14.18 1.66 13.97
CA ALA A 36 -14.59 0.27 13.77
C ALA A 36 -15.56 -0.19 14.87
N PRO A 37 -16.72 -0.78 14.53
CA PRO A 37 -17.56 -1.45 15.52
C PRO A 37 -16.83 -2.70 16.05
N SER A 38 -17.26 -3.17 17.22
CA SER A 38 -16.76 -4.44 17.78
C SER A 38 -17.13 -5.66 16.92
N GLU A 39 -18.16 -5.53 16.09
CA GLU A 39 -18.65 -6.58 15.19
C GLU A 39 -19.15 -5.96 13.88
N ILE A 40 -18.79 -6.57 12.75
CA ILE A 40 -19.36 -6.30 11.43
C ILE A 40 -20.18 -7.52 11.04
N LEU A 41 -21.46 -7.31 10.75
CA LEU A 41 -22.35 -8.34 10.22
C LEU A 41 -22.10 -8.51 8.73
N LEU A 42 -22.06 -9.76 8.28
CA LEU A 42 -21.89 -10.14 6.88
C LEU A 42 -23.20 -10.71 6.35
N PRO A 43 -23.50 -10.48 5.06
CA PRO A 43 -24.60 -11.17 4.41
C PRO A 43 -24.37 -12.68 4.51
N GLY A 44 -25.46 -13.42 4.68
CA GLY A 44 -25.41 -14.88 4.75
C GLY A 44 -24.87 -15.51 3.45
N PRO A 45 -24.76 -16.85 3.42
CA PRO A 45 -24.11 -17.60 2.34
C PRO A 45 -24.68 -17.37 0.93
N ASP A 46 -25.86 -16.74 0.80
CA ASP A 46 -26.63 -16.61 -0.44
C ASP A 46 -25.98 -15.71 -1.51
N LEU A 47 -25.01 -14.86 -1.16
CA LEU A 47 -24.28 -14.02 -2.13
C LEU A 47 -23.09 -14.71 -2.81
N HIS A 48 -22.72 -15.91 -2.39
CA HIS A 48 -21.45 -16.53 -2.81
C HIS A 48 -21.57 -17.52 -3.98
N ALA A 49 -22.73 -17.60 -4.65
CA ALA A 49 -22.97 -18.56 -5.74
C ALA A 49 -22.02 -18.44 -6.96
N GLY A 50 -21.18 -17.41 -7.03
CA GLY A 50 -20.16 -17.23 -8.07
C GLY A 50 -18.72 -17.14 -7.56
N LEU A 51 -18.48 -17.25 -6.24
CA LEU A 51 -17.15 -17.18 -5.66
C LEU A 51 -16.62 -18.59 -5.47
N THR A 52 -15.54 -18.94 -6.18
CA THR A 52 -14.81 -20.17 -5.91
C THR A 52 -14.18 -20.04 -4.53
N ILE A 53 -14.80 -20.64 -3.52
CA ILE A 53 -14.20 -20.76 -2.19
C ILE A 53 -12.83 -21.42 -2.41
N PRO A 54 -11.72 -20.77 -2.05
CA PRO A 54 -10.43 -21.41 -2.19
C PRO A 54 -10.45 -22.70 -1.39
N SER A 55 -9.91 -23.77 -1.98
CA SER A 55 -9.89 -25.11 -1.40
C SER A 55 -9.23 -25.19 -0.02
N GLN A 56 -8.52 -24.13 0.39
CA GLN A 56 -7.82 -24.00 1.66
C GLN A 56 -7.90 -22.53 2.15
N CYS A 57 -8.86 -22.22 3.01
CA CYS A 57 -8.66 -21.16 4.01
C CYS A 57 -8.16 -21.86 5.31
N PRO A 58 -7.38 -21.18 6.17
CA PRO A 58 -6.78 -21.84 7.33
C PRO A 58 -7.85 -22.44 8.24
N GLU A 59 -7.69 -23.71 8.62
CA GLU A 59 -8.50 -24.34 9.64
C GLU A 59 -8.14 -23.71 11.00
N GLY A 60 -8.83 -22.63 11.36
CA GLY A 60 -8.69 -22.00 12.67
C GLY A 60 -8.75 -20.48 12.64
N THR A 61 -9.43 -19.90 13.62
CA THR A 61 -9.58 -18.46 13.82
C THR A 61 -8.35 -17.81 14.48
N GLN A 62 -7.14 -18.29 14.17
CA GLN A 62 -5.95 -17.69 14.78
C GLN A 62 -5.76 -16.25 14.29
N HIS A 63 -5.35 -15.36 15.19
CA HIS A 63 -5.13 -13.93 14.96
C HIS A 63 -4.08 -13.62 13.86
N ASN A 64 -3.36 -14.63 13.38
CA ASN A 64 -2.36 -14.55 12.32
C ASN A 64 -2.94 -14.79 10.92
N TRP A 65 -4.22 -14.47 10.68
CA TRP A 65 -4.83 -14.58 9.35
C TRP A 65 -4.07 -13.78 8.27
N TYR A 66 -3.39 -12.69 8.64
CA TYR A 66 -2.54 -11.94 7.72
C TYR A 66 -1.28 -12.71 7.26
N HIS A 67 -0.86 -13.70 8.05
CA HIS A 67 0.16 -14.67 7.67
C HIS A 67 -0.41 -15.88 6.93
N ASN A 68 -1.73 -16.02 6.79
CA ASN A 68 -2.36 -17.15 6.08
C ASN A 68 -3.66 -16.70 5.36
N PRO A 69 -3.60 -15.80 4.36
CA PRO A 69 -4.75 -15.40 3.60
C PRO A 69 -5.20 -16.53 2.68
N CYS A 70 -6.49 -16.48 2.34
CA CYS A 70 -7.05 -17.33 1.32
C CYS A 70 -6.36 -17.05 -0.04
N VAL A 71 -6.07 -18.11 -0.78
CA VAL A 71 -5.41 -18.05 -2.10
C VAL A 71 -6.41 -17.74 -3.21
N ASN A 72 -5.94 -17.30 -4.38
CA ASN A 72 -6.77 -17.03 -5.57
C ASN A 72 -7.87 -15.97 -5.39
N ILE A 73 -7.73 -15.07 -4.42
CA ILE A 73 -8.65 -13.94 -4.25
C ILE A 73 -8.20 -12.77 -5.10
N THR A 74 -9.10 -12.26 -5.94
CA THR A 74 -8.81 -11.14 -6.85
C THR A 74 -8.68 -9.81 -6.11
N ALA A 75 -7.88 -8.88 -6.64
CA ALA A 75 -7.80 -7.52 -6.12
C ALA A 75 -9.16 -6.80 -6.17
N ARG A 76 -9.98 -7.13 -7.17
CA ARG A 76 -11.37 -6.68 -7.29
C ARG A 76 -12.21 -7.10 -6.07
N GLU A 77 -12.05 -8.32 -5.60
CA GLU A 77 -12.82 -8.84 -4.47
C GLU A 77 -12.45 -8.12 -3.17
N TYR A 78 -11.15 -7.96 -2.93
CA TYR A 78 -10.68 -7.13 -1.82
C TYR A 78 -11.18 -5.70 -1.91
N LYS A 79 -11.20 -5.10 -3.11
CA LYS A 79 -11.76 -3.75 -3.27
C LYS A 79 -13.23 -3.71 -2.89
N ARG A 80 -14.04 -4.67 -3.36
CA ARG A 80 -15.47 -4.73 -3.01
C ARG A 80 -15.62 -4.74 -1.49
N VAL A 81 -14.97 -5.67 -0.81
CA VAL A 81 -15.03 -5.78 0.66
C VAL A 81 -14.56 -4.51 1.36
N MET A 82 -13.45 -3.92 0.93
CA MET A 82 -12.96 -2.67 1.50
C MET A 82 -13.96 -1.52 1.30
N MET A 83 -14.57 -1.42 0.12
CA MET A 83 -15.54 -0.37 -0.19
C MET A 83 -16.88 -0.57 0.51
N GLU A 84 -17.33 -1.80 0.69
CA GLU A 84 -18.62 -2.17 1.25
C GLU A 84 -18.62 -2.16 2.78
N TYR A 85 -17.62 -2.76 3.42
CA TYR A 85 -17.62 -2.93 4.88
C TYR A 85 -16.64 -2.02 5.60
N VAL A 86 -15.49 -1.70 4.99
CA VAL A 86 -14.45 -0.90 5.67
C VAL A 86 -14.68 0.60 5.47
N ARG A 87 -15.09 1.02 4.27
CA ARG A 87 -15.32 2.44 3.98
C ARG A 87 -16.39 3.09 4.86
N PRO A 88 -17.53 2.45 5.18
CA PRO A 88 -18.55 3.07 6.04
C PRO A 88 -18.11 3.29 7.48
N VAL A 89 -17.10 2.56 7.95
CA VAL A 89 -16.58 2.64 9.31
C VAL A 89 -15.25 3.42 9.39
N LEU A 90 -14.92 4.18 8.34
CA LEU A 90 -13.80 5.12 8.39
C LEU A 90 -14.08 6.20 9.44
N GLY A 91 -13.02 6.65 10.10
CA GLY A 91 -13.10 7.76 11.04
C GLY A 91 -13.69 9.02 10.40
N ALA A 92 -14.46 9.80 11.16
CA ALA A 92 -15.15 10.98 10.65
C ALA A 92 -14.24 11.94 9.85
N ASP A 93 -13.04 12.23 10.38
CA ASP A 93 -12.05 13.11 9.73
C ASP A 93 -11.56 12.54 8.38
N LEU A 94 -11.26 11.24 8.35
CA LEU A 94 -10.81 10.58 7.12
C LEU A 94 -11.94 10.53 6.09
N SER A 95 -13.15 10.19 6.52
CA SER A 95 -14.35 10.13 5.68
C SER A 95 -14.65 11.49 5.05
N ALA A 96 -14.61 12.57 5.84
CA ALA A 96 -14.75 13.94 5.35
C ALA A 96 -13.63 14.29 4.36
N CYS A 97 -12.37 13.97 4.69
CA CYS A 97 -11.24 14.26 3.82
C CYS A 97 -11.34 13.55 2.45
N MET A 98 -11.79 12.29 2.44
CA MET A 98 -11.99 11.49 1.23
C MET A 98 -13.23 11.88 0.42
N SER A 99 -14.21 12.55 1.04
CA SER A 99 -15.44 13.02 0.39
C SER A 99 -15.28 14.42 -0.21
N ASN A 100 -14.36 15.22 0.34
CA ASN A 100 -14.07 16.55 -0.16
C ASN A 100 -13.55 16.51 -1.60
N SER A 101 -14.33 17.05 -2.53
CA SER A 101 -14.01 17.16 -3.95
C SER A 101 -13.11 18.37 -4.17
N THR A 102 -11.86 18.33 -3.68
CA THR A 102 -10.88 19.31 -4.19
C THR A 102 -10.56 18.96 -5.64
N PRO A 103 -10.28 19.95 -6.51
CA PRO A 103 -9.86 19.70 -7.87
C PRO A 103 -8.77 18.64 -7.88
N ILE A 104 -9.05 17.52 -8.51
CA ILE A 104 -8.12 16.40 -8.51
C ILE A 104 -7.04 16.76 -9.52
N GLU A 105 -5.80 16.83 -9.05
CA GLU A 105 -4.67 17.13 -9.91
C GLU A 105 -4.33 15.88 -10.75
N GLU A 106 -4.78 15.85 -12.00
CA GLU A 106 -4.44 14.78 -12.96
C GLU A 106 -2.92 14.61 -13.10
N ASP A 107 -2.20 15.73 -13.09
CA ASP A 107 -0.75 15.77 -13.30
C ASP A 107 0.05 15.53 -12.00
N LEU A 108 -0.55 14.93 -10.96
CA LEU A 108 0.08 14.69 -9.66
C LEU A 108 0.36 13.21 -9.41
N LEU A 109 1.66 12.88 -9.31
CA LEU A 109 2.09 11.59 -8.77
C LEU A 109 2.15 11.63 -7.24
N THR A 110 1.42 10.72 -6.60
CA THR A 110 1.44 10.52 -5.16
C THR A 110 2.29 9.30 -4.80
N ILE A 111 3.27 9.50 -3.91
CA ILE A 111 4.23 8.46 -3.53
C ILE A 111 4.11 8.19 -2.02
N HIS A 112 3.90 6.93 -1.66
CA HIS A 112 4.02 6.48 -0.27
C HIS A 112 5.48 6.06 0.02
N LEU A 113 6.15 6.77 0.93
CA LEU A 113 7.50 6.45 1.35
C LEU A 113 7.49 5.81 2.74
N ARG A 114 7.88 4.54 2.85
CA ARG A 114 8.21 3.94 4.14
C ARG A 114 9.63 4.39 4.47
N ASN A 115 9.86 4.97 5.62
CA ASN A 115 11.21 5.41 5.97
C ASN A 115 11.68 4.76 7.27
N ASP A 116 10.92 4.97 8.34
CA ASP A 116 11.28 4.50 9.68
C ASP A 116 11.38 2.97 9.70
N ASP A 117 10.41 2.30 9.07
CA ASP A 117 10.41 0.84 8.93
C ASP A 117 11.62 0.33 8.13
N ILE A 118 12.06 1.03 7.10
CA ILE A 118 13.18 0.55 6.27
C ILE A 118 14.49 0.69 7.03
N MET A 119 14.66 1.79 7.74
CA MET A 119 15.86 2.02 8.54
C MET A 119 15.94 1.05 9.72
N GLN A 120 14.80 0.69 10.33
CA GLN A 120 14.73 -0.28 11.41
C GLN A 120 14.82 -1.73 10.91
N TYR A 121 14.22 -2.02 9.76
CA TYR A 121 14.18 -3.34 9.14
C TYR A 121 14.92 -3.30 7.82
N VAL A 122 16.22 -3.03 7.90
CA VAL A 122 17.12 -2.92 6.75
C VAL A 122 16.93 -4.07 5.76
N TYR A 123 16.82 -5.31 6.21
CA TYR A 123 16.57 -6.48 5.36
C TYR A 123 15.25 -6.44 4.54
N MET A 124 14.40 -5.43 4.75
CA MET A 124 13.17 -5.14 4.00
C MET A 124 13.31 -3.91 3.07
N PHE A 125 14.50 -3.34 2.90
CA PHE A 125 14.71 -2.18 2.01
C PHE A 125 14.25 -2.45 0.57
N TRP A 126 14.31 -3.71 0.14
CA TRP A 126 13.82 -4.15 -1.17
C TRP A 126 12.31 -3.91 -1.37
N GLY A 127 11.56 -3.68 -0.30
CA GLY A 127 10.14 -3.31 -0.37
C GLY A 127 9.89 -1.85 -0.80
N GLN A 128 10.93 -1.03 -0.87
CA GLN A 128 10.81 0.37 -1.28
C GLN A 128 11.53 0.59 -2.62
N PRO A 129 10.86 1.19 -3.60
CA PRO A 129 11.52 1.63 -4.82
C PRO A 129 12.64 2.65 -4.54
N PRO A 130 13.76 2.59 -5.29
CA PRO A 130 14.76 3.66 -5.23
C PRO A 130 14.22 4.94 -5.85
N CYS A 131 14.84 6.07 -5.50
CA CYS A 131 14.47 7.40 -5.96
C CYS A 131 14.38 7.53 -7.49
N SER A 132 15.34 6.93 -8.19
CA SER A 132 15.41 6.92 -9.65
C SER A 132 14.20 6.25 -10.32
N MET A 133 13.51 5.32 -9.64
CA MET A 133 12.26 4.75 -10.17
C MET A 133 11.15 5.79 -10.20
N TYR A 134 11.02 6.61 -9.16
CA TYR A 134 10.03 7.69 -9.14
C TYR A 134 10.32 8.72 -10.22
N GLU A 135 11.59 9.09 -10.40
CA GLU A 135 12.00 10.01 -11.46
C GLU A 135 11.68 9.46 -12.85
N LYS A 136 11.97 8.19 -13.11
CA LYS A 136 11.62 7.53 -14.36
C LYS A 136 10.12 7.60 -14.63
N ILE A 137 9.28 7.25 -13.64
CA ILE A 137 7.82 7.37 -13.74
C ILE A 137 7.42 8.82 -14.08
N ILE A 138 7.99 9.81 -13.39
CA ILE A 138 7.69 11.22 -13.60
C ILE A 138 8.03 11.67 -15.03
N LEU A 139 9.19 11.25 -15.55
CA LEU A 139 9.65 11.60 -16.89
C LEU A 139 8.82 10.92 -17.98
N GLU A 140 8.55 9.62 -17.85
CA GLU A 140 7.84 8.84 -18.87
C GLU A 140 6.35 9.18 -18.93
N GLU A 141 5.71 9.37 -17.77
CA GLU A 141 4.29 9.71 -17.66
C GLU A 141 4.03 11.23 -17.72
N LYS A 142 5.09 12.04 -17.83
CA LYS A 142 5.06 13.50 -18.00
C LYS A 142 4.33 14.24 -16.86
N PHE A 143 4.46 13.76 -15.63
CA PHE A 143 3.86 14.42 -14.46
C PHE A 143 4.46 15.81 -14.23
N LYS A 144 3.61 16.84 -14.13
CA LYS A 144 4.04 18.23 -13.89
C LYS A 144 4.28 18.52 -12.41
N LYS A 145 3.57 17.82 -11.52
CA LYS A 145 3.64 18.03 -10.08
C LYS A 145 4.03 16.75 -9.35
N ARG A 146 4.75 16.93 -8.24
CA ARG A 146 5.17 15.85 -7.34
C ARG A 146 4.56 16.09 -5.95
N SER A 147 3.90 15.09 -5.39
CA SER A 147 3.55 15.06 -3.97
C SER A 147 4.12 13.79 -3.35
N SER A 148 5.26 13.93 -2.67
CA SER A 148 5.76 12.88 -1.79
C SER A 148 5.33 13.19 -0.36
N ARG A 149 4.77 12.21 0.35
CA ARG A 149 4.63 12.29 1.81
C ARG A 149 5.78 11.51 2.43
N ARG A 150 6.70 12.23 3.07
CA ARG A 150 7.89 11.69 3.75
C ARG A 150 7.59 11.53 5.24
N SER A 151 8.32 10.66 5.95
CA SER A 151 8.40 10.71 7.42
C SER A 151 9.44 11.75 7.90
N TRP A 152 9.40 12.10 9.19
CA TRP A 152 10.21 13.12 9.87
C TRP A 152 11.73 13.07 9.59
N TRP A 153 12.33 11.91 9.36
CA TRP A 153 13.81 11.81 9.30
C TRP A 153 14.44 12.37 8.01
N TRP A 154 13.72 12.39 6.89
CA TRP A 154 14.22 13.05 5.66
C TRP A 154 14.20 14.58 5.78
N ALA A 155 13.41 15.13 6.70
CA ALA A 155 13.32 16.58 6.93
C ALA A 155 14.50 17.13 7.75
N GLN A 156 15.19 16.27 8.51
CA GLN A 156 16.36 16.67 9.33
C GLN A 156 17.68 16.77 8.54
N GLY A 157 17.65 16.77 7.20
CA GLY A 157 18.83 17.01 6.38
C GLY A 157 19.93 15.94 6.44
N ARG A 158 19.70 14.81 7.11
CA ARG A 158 20.70 13.71 7.23
C ARG A 158 20.82 12.82 5.99
N VAL A 159 19.88 12.96 5.05
CA VAL A 159 20.07 12.47 3.69
C VAL A 159 20.11 13.71 2.83
N PRO A 160 21.24 14.01 2.14
CA PRO A 160 21.28 15.08 1.17
C PRO A 160 20.05 14.95 0.27
N ALA A 161 19.48 16.07 -0.17
CA ALA A 161 18.59 16.05 -1.32
C ALA A 161 19.42 15.54 -2.51
N SER A 162 19.65 14.23 -2.58
CA SER A 162 20.26 13.57 -3.71
C SER A 162 19.39 13.98 -4.89
N ARG A 163 20.06 14.37 -5.97
CA ARG A 163 19.54 15.16 -7.11
C ARG A 163 18.24 14.63 -7.74
N GLY A 164 17.81 13.44 -7.37
CA GLY A 164 16.67 12.74 -7.92
C GLY A 164 15.36 12.77 -7.10
N CYS A 165 15.44 12.66 -5.77
CA CYS A 165 14.25 12.51 -4.92
C CYS A 165 13.65 13.84 -4.42
N ALA A 166 14.01 14.97 -5.04
CA ALA A 166 13.46 16.28 -4.74
C ALA A 166 12.00 16.38 -5.23
N ALA A 167 11.10 15.70 -4.53
CA ALA A 167 9.67 15.94 -4.63
C ALA A 167 9.34 17.21 -3.84
N SER A 168 8.37 17.99 -4.32
CA SER A 168 7.94 19.19 -3.61
C SER A 168 7.47 18.80 -2.21
N ARG A 169 8.03 19.46 -1.20
CA ARG A 169 7.75 19.23 0.21
C ARG A 169 6.41 19.87 0.51
N ARG A 170 5.33 19.08 0.51
CA ARG A 170 4.13 19.47 1.24
C ARG A 170 4.35 19.00 2.66
N GLU A 171 4.46 19.95 3.60
CA GLU A 171 4.58 19.62 5.01
C GLU A 171 3.44 18.68 5.42
N GLN A 172 3.83 17.68 6.20
CA GLN A 172 3.00 16.58 6.62
C GLN A 172 1.73 17.12 7.28
N GLY A 173 0.64 16.40 7.08
CA GLY A 173 -0.38 16.40 8.12
C GLY A 173 0.23 15.81 9.39
N LEU A 174 0.08 16.46 10.54
CA LEU A 174 0.58 15.93 11.81
C LEU A 174 -0.09 14.59 12.17
N LYS A 175 -1.14 14.20 11.45
CA LYS A 175 -2.01 13.07 11.75
C LYS A 175 -1.99 12.02 10.63
N ILE A 176 -1.95 10.75 11.05
CA ILE A 176 -1.89 9.58 10.16
C ILE A 176 -3.05 9.51 9.15
N TYR A 177 -4.24 9.98 9.51
CA TYR A 177 -5.39 9.97 8.60
C TYR A 177 -5.23 10.96 7.43
N GLU A 178 -4.47 12.04 7.61
CA GLU A 178 -4.24 13.01 6.53
C GLU A 178 -3.34 12.39 5.46
N ASP A 179 -2.34 11.60 5.89
CA ASP A 179 -1.49 10.80 5.00
C ASP A 179 -2.30 9.75 4.27
N PHE A 180 -3.11 8.98 4.99
CA PHE A 180 -3.99 7.99 4.39
C PHE A 180 -4.94 8.61 3.37
N CYS A 181 -5.56 9.74 3.72
CA CYS A 181 -6.48 10.47 2.85
C CYS A 181 -5.83 10.87 1.52
N ALA A 182 -4.60 11.40 1.54
CA ALA A 182 -3.93 11.75 0.29
C ALA A 182 -3.62 10.55 -0.59
N LEU A 183 -3.21 9.42 0.00
CA LEU A 183 -3.01 8.19 -0.75
C LEU A 183 -4.35 7.70 -1.35
N ALA A 184 -5.43 7.72 -0.56
CA ALA A 184 -6.73 7.25 -0.98
C ALA A 184 -7.42 8.17 -2.01
N ARG A 185 -6.98 9.42 -2.15
CA ARG A 185 -7.46 10.38 -3.15
C ARG A 185 -6.57 10.50 -4.38
N ALA A 186 -5.43 9.82 -4.39
CA ALA A 186 -4.50 9.87 -5.50
C ALA A 186 -5.11 9.21 -6.76
N ARG A 187 -4.99 9.88 -7.92
CA ARG A 187 -5.25 9.26 -9.23
C ARG A 187 -4.09 8.39 -9.70
N HIS A 188 -2.88 8.86 -9.43
CA HIS A 188 -1.62 8.22 -9.78
C HIS A 188 -0.87 7.91 -8.50
N LEU A 189 -0.80 6.63 -8.14
CA LEU A 189 -0.29 6.18 -6.86
C LEU A 189 0.87 5.21 -7.05
N VAL A 190 2.03 5.54 -6.47
CA VAL A 190 3.13 4.57 -6.36
C VAL A 190 3.01 3.82 -5.04
N LEU A 191 2.84 2.51 -5.13
CA LEU A 191 2.79 1.65 -3.95
C LEU A 191 4.21 1.39 -3.44
N SER A 192 4.37 1.54 -2.13
CA SER A 192 5.44 0.85 -1.42
C SER A 192 4.91 -0.49 -0.92
N PHE A 193 5.83 -1.36 -0.52
CA PHE A 193 5.53 -2.64 0.11
C PHE A 193 4.90 -2.43 1.50
N SER A 194 3.67 -1.95 1.56
CA SER A 194 2.96 -1.61 2.80
C SER A 194 1.47 -1.87 2.66
N SER A 195 0.89 -2.54 3.67
CA SER A 195 -0.56 -2.68 3.81
C SER A 195 -1.27 -1.33 3.89
N PHE A 196 -0.59 -0.26 4.35
CA PHE A 196 -1.14 1.09 4.44
C PHE A 196 -1.48 1.66 3.06
N SER A 197 -0.51 1.72 2.13
CA SER A 197 -0.75 2.21 0.77
C SER A 197 -1.66 1.30 -0.05
N ILE A 198 -1.58 -0.01 0.17
CA ILE A 198 -2.47 -0.97 -0.49
C ILE A 198 -3.92 -0.74 -0.05
N SER A 199 -4.16 -0.59 1.25
CA SER A 199 -5.50 -0.32 1.78
C SER A 199 -6.05 0.99 1.27
N ALA A 200 -5.21 2.04 1.18
CA ALA A 200 -5.59 3.32 0.59
C ALA A 200 -6.00 3.18 -0.88
N ALA A 201 -5.26 2.41 -1.68
CA ALA A 201 -5.60 2.14 -3.07
C ALA A 201 -6.94 1.41 -3.22
N LEU A 202 -7.19 0.39 -2.39
CA LEU A 202 -8.45 -0.37 -2.40
C LEU A 202 -9.64 0.51 -2.02
N LEU A 203 -9.49 1.35 -0.98
CA LEU A 203 -10.50 2.30 -0.53
C LEU A 203 -10.65 3.52 -1.45
N SER A 204 -9.75 3.73 -2.41
CA SER A 204 -9.82 4.86 -3.34
C SER A 204 -10.95 4.69 -4.36
N LYS A 205 -11.74 5.74 -4.57
CA LYS A 205 -12.62 5.88 -5.75
C LYS A 205 -11.92 6.53 -6.94
N GLU A 206 -10.78 7.16 -6.69
CA GLU A 206 -10.14 8.08 -7.62
C GLU A 206 -8.96 7.46 -8.36
N VAL A 207 -8.29 6.47 -7.78
CA VAL A 207 -7.10 5.88 -8.39
C VAL A 207 -7.40 5.33 -9.78
N ARG A 208 -6.55 5.70 -10.73
CA ARG A 208 -6.58 5.31 -12.15
C ARG A 208 -5.33 4.56 -12.56
N THR A 209 -4.19 4.95 -12.01
CA THR A 209 -2.91 4.28 -12.29
C THR A 209 -2.20 3.95 -11.01
N ILE A 210 -1.83 2.69 -10.89
CA ILE A 210 -1.00 2.18 -9.81
C ILE A 210 0.37 1.83 -10.38
N TYR A 211 1.41 2.38 -9.78
CA TYR A 211 2.79 2.03 -10.09
C TYR A 211 3.35 1.17 -8.97
N ARG A 212 4.06 0.10 -9.31
CA ARG A 212 4.76 -0.73 -8.31
C ARG A 212 6.08 -1.24 -8.85
N ARG A 213 6.89 -1.74 -7.91
CA ARG A 213 8.15 -2.40 -8.23
C ARG A 213 7.89 -3.85 -8.61
N LYS A 214 8.38 -4.32 -9.75
CA LYS A 214 8.13 -5.67 -10.28
C LYS A 214 8.76 -6.77 -9.42
N ASP A 215 9.97 -6.53 -8.94
CA ASP A 215 10.84 -7.54 -8.33
C ASP A 215 10.73 -7.61 -6.80
N SER A 216 9.81 -6.87 -6.19
CA SER A 216 9.48 -7.07 -4.78
C SER A 216 8.63 -8.34 -4.62
N ASP A 217 8.84 -9.08 -3.53
CA ASP A 217 8.08 -10.30 -3.18
C ASP A 217 6.65 -9.97 -2.68
N TRP A 218 5.84 -9.35 -3.56
CA TRP A 218 4.46 -8.97 -3.29
C TRP A 218 3.61 -10.20 -2.96
N GLU A 219 3.80 -11.29 -3.69
CA GLU A 219 2.99 -12.51 -3.58
C GLU A 219 3.38 -13.38 -2.39
N GLY A 220 4.68 -13.51 -2.05
CA GLY A 220 5.10 -14.33 -0.91
C GLY A 220 4.88 -13.63 0.43
N ARG A 221 5.32 -12.38 0.55
CA ARG A 221 5.39 -11.68 1.86
C ARG A 221 4.25 -10.72 2.14
N LEU A 222 3.75 -9.98 1.14
CA LEU A 222 2.52 -9.21 1.30
C LEU A 222 1.27 -10.04 0.98
N ARG A 223 1.47 -11.23 0.37
CA ARG A 223 0.40 -12.08 -0.12
C ARG A 223 -0.60 -11.26 -0.90
N ALA A 224 -0.02 -10.50 -1.84
CA ALA A 224 -0.55 -9.23 -2.27
C ALA A 224 -2.00 -9.37 -2.72
N ILE A 225 -2.84 -8.73 -1.93
CA ILE A 225 -4.20 -8.32 -2.25
C ILE A 225 -4.29 -7.74 -3.68
N ILE A 226 -3.19 -7.19 -4.20
CA ILE A 226 -3.09 -6.62 -5.53
C ILE A 226 -2.42 -7.62 -6.48
N ASN A 227 -3.26 -8.31 -7.27
CA ASN A 227 -2.89 -9.24 -8.35
C ASN A 227 -3.41 -8.74 -9.71
N CYS A 228 -3.30 -9.59 -10.74
CA CYS A 228 -3.62 -9.26 -12.14
C CYS A 228 -5.03 -8.73 -12.36
N ASP A 229 -5.96 -9.09 -11.47
CA ASP A 229 -7.37 -8.75 -11.58
C ASP A 229 -7.67 -7.42 -10.89
N VAL A 230 -6.96 -6.38 -11.31
CA VAL A 230 -7.28 -5.00 -10.91
C VAL A 230 -8.70 -4.64 -11.33
N TRP A 231 -9.32 -3.72 -10.58
CA TRP A 231 -10.70 -3.34 -10.82
C TRP A 231 -10.86 -2.44 -12.06
N PRO A 232 -12.07 -2.37 -12.66
CA PRO A 232 -12.31 -1.61 -13.88
C PRO A 232 -11.86 -0.15 -13.79
N GLY A 233 -11.28 0.35 -14.89
CA GLY A 233 -10.79 1.72 -14.99
C GLY A 233 -9.46 2.00 -14.28
N VAL A 234 -8.81 0.97 -13.74
CA VAL A 234 -7.45 1.06 -13.18
C VAL A 234 -6.46 0.28 -14.03
N ARG A 235 -5.34 0.93 -14.33
CA ARG A 235 -4.16 0.31 -14.91
C ARG A 235 -3.07 0.14 -13.86
N MET A 236 -2.30 -0.93 -13.99
CA MET A 236 -1.16 -1.19 -13.14
C MET A 236 0.11 -1.31 -13.97
N LEU A 237 1.11 -0.52 -13.62
CA LEU A 237 2.40 -0.48 -14.29
C LEU A 237 3.50 -0.92 -13.33
N GLU A 238 4.38 -1.79 -13.81
CA GLU A 238 5.50 -2.30 -13.05
C GLU A 238 6.83 -1.81 -13.59
N TYR A 239 7.76 -1.55 -12.67
CA TYR A 239 9.14 -1.20 -12.99
C TYR A 239 10.07 -2.21 -12.32
N GLY A 240 10.93 -2.84 -13.11
CA GLY A 240 11.92 -3.79 -12.63
C GLY A 240 13.16 -3.07 -12.12
N VAL A 241 13.49 -3.28 -10.85
CA VAL A 241 14.69 -2.72 -10.21
C VAL A 241 15.55 -3.88 -9.75
N ARG A 242 16.23 -4.58 -10.66
CA ARG A 242 17.00 -5.79 -10.34
C ARG A 242 18.01 -5.48 -9.22
N VAL A 243 17.72 -5.93 -7.99
CA VAL A 243 18.66 -5.77 -6.87
C VAL A 243 19.86 -6.64 -7.16
N GLN A 244 21.01 -6.02 -7.41
CA GLN A 244 22.28 -6.75 -7.47
C GLN A 244 22.83 -7.07 -6.07
N VAL A 245 22.31 -6.39 -5.04
CA VAL A 245 22.67 -6.62 -3.64
C VAL A 245 22.07 -7.95 -3.20
N GLY A 246 22.94 -8.93 -2.92
CA GLY A 246 22.53 -10.24 -2.46
C GLY A 246 21.55 -10.17 -1.29
N VAL A 247 20.56 -11.07 -1.31
CA VAL A 247 19.59 -11.30 -0.22
C VAL A 247 20.36 -11.73 1.03
N GLY A 248 20.90 -10.76 1.77
CA GLY A 248 21.82 -11.04 2.88
C GLY A 248 22.25 -9.83 3.69
N ALA A 249 21.65 -8.65 3.47
CA ALA A 249 21.91 -7.48 4.30
C ALA A 249 21.57 -7.81 5.77
N LYS A 250 22.61 -7.89 6.61
CA LYS A 250 22.47 -8.07 8.05
C LYS A 250 21.82 -6.83 8.67
N LYS A 251 21.24 -6.99 9.85
CA LYS A 251 20.70 -5.88 10.67
C LYS A 251 21.84 -5.09 11.34
N ASP A 252 22.88 -4.75 10.61
CA ASP A 252 24.02 -3.98 11.08
C ASP A 252 24.15 -2.67 10.30
N GLU A 253 25.11 -1.83 10.70
CA GLU A 253 25.39 -0.56 10.04
C GLU A 253 25.72 -0.72 8.55
N GLY A 254 26.35 -1.84 8.18
CA GLY A 254 26.66 -2.18 6.79
C GLY A 254 25.39 -2.35 5.96
N GLY A 255 24.41 -3.08 6.47
CA GLY A 255 23.11 -3.20 5.83
C GLY A 255 22.42 -1.85 5.67
N ALA A 256 22.38 -1.02 6.72
CA ALA A 256 21.72 0.29 6.66
C ALA A 256 22.36 1.22 5.62
N LYS A 257 23.69 1.19 5.51
CA LYS A 257 24.44 1.90 4.47
C LYS A 257 24.07 1.40 3.08
N LEU A 258 24.07 0.08 2.85
CA LEU A 258 23.68 -0.53 1.57
C LEU A 258 22.25 -0.16 1.16
N ALA A 259 21.30 -0.20 2.11
CA ALA A 259 19.91 0.20 1.87
C ALA A 259 19.82 1.68 1.46
N ARG A 260 20.54 2.57 2.15
CA ARG A 260 20.58 4.00 1.82
C ARG A 260 21.20 4.23 0.45
N GLU A 261 22.31 3.57 0.16
CA GLU A 261 22.99 3.67 -1.13
C GLU A 261 22.04 3.20 -2.24
N PHE A 262 21.47 2.01 -2.13
CA PHE A 262 20.45 1.51 -3.07
C PHE A 262 19.31 2.52 -3.29
N LEU A 263 18.70 3.03 -2.22
CA LEU A 263 17.55 3.93 -2.36
C LEU A 263 17.90 5.28 -3.00
N THR A 264 19.15 5.77 -2.83
CA THR A 264 19.53 7.12 -3.25
C THR A 264 20.40 7.17 -4.50
N THR A 265 21.10 6.10 -4.86
CA THR A 265 22.08 6.07 -5.95
C THR A 265 21.79 5.02 -7.02
N PHE A 266 20.72 4.21 -6.91
CA PHE A 266 20.40 3.22 -7.94
C PHE A 266 20.24 3.91 -9.32
N PRO A 267 20.98 3.49 -10.36
CA PRO A 267 20.97 4.14 -11.66
C PRO A 267 19.62 3.99 -12.38
N MET A 268 19.12 5.09 -12.95
CA MET A 268 17.83 5.10 -13.65
C MET A 268 17.83 4.23 -14.91
N GLU A 269 18.96 4.16 -15.60
CA GLU A 269 19.18 3.35 -16.81
C GLU A 269 19.10 1.84 -16.53
N GLN A 270 19.26 1.41 -15.28
CA GLN A 270 19.09 0.01 -14.89
C GLN A 270 17.63 -0.34 -14.52
N ILE A 271 16.72 0.65 -14.52
CA ILE A 271 15.31 0.43 -14.25
C ILE A 271 14.60 0.01 -15.53
N GLN A 272 14.04 -1.19 -15.51
CA GLN A 272 13.31 -1.76 -16.64
C GLN A 272 11.81 -1.40 -16.54
N GLY A 273 11.13 -1.27 -17.68
CA GLY A 273 9.70 -0.93 -17.75
C GLY A 273 9.43 0.45 -18.37
N PRO A 274 8.17 0.90 -18.36
CA PRO A 274 7.03 0.28 -17.68
C PRO A 274 6.61 -1.03 -18.34
N PHE A 275 6.26 -2.01 -17.51
CA PHE A 275 5.57 -3.22 -17.95
C PHE A 275 4.10 -3.08 -17.59
N LEU A 276 3.20 -3.38 -18.52
CA LEU A 276 1.80 -3.56 -18.17
C LEU A 276 1.70 -4.82 -17.30
N PHE A 277 1.20 -4.66 -16.08
CA PHE A 277 1.05 -5.79 -15.18
C PHE A 277 0.08 -6.81 -15.79
N CYS A 278 0.53 -8.04 -15.95
CA CYS A 278 -0.24 -9.15 -16.51
C CYS A 278 -0.71 -8.92 -17.96
N ALA A 279 0.14 -8.30 -18.79
CA ALA A 279 0.03 -8.46 -20.23
C ALA A 279 0.04 -9.96 -20.57
N LYS A 280 -1.11 -10.49 -20.99
CA LYS A 280 -1.26 -11.86 -21.51
C LYS A 280 -0.69 -11.93 -22.92
#